data_AF-A0A3D3HHT9-F1
#
_entry.id   AF-A0A3D3HHT9-F1
#
_cell.length_a   1.000
_cell.length_b   1.000
_cell.length_c   1.000
_cell.angle_alpha   90.00
_cell.angle_beta   90.00
_cell.angle_gamma   90.00
#
_symmetry.space_group_name_H-M   'P 1'
#
loop_
_entity.id
_entity.type
_entity.pdbx_description
1 polymer ?
#
loop_
_entity_poly.entity_id
_entity_poly.type
_entity_poly.pdbx_seq_one_letter_code
_entity_poly.pdbx_strand_id
1 'polypeptide(L)'
;MLCYLCTYFLFCAMAKRGTREMIVDVAAGLFATAGLRRTTMETIAAAAGRGRRTVYMYFSNKAEIYDAVVESEIRLITAPLSGLARTDDALSTGISKFIL
;
A
#
# COMPACT_ATOMS: atom_id res chain seq x y z
N MET A 1 -0.25 -29.32 3.83
CA MET A 1 -0.09 -28.31 4.90
C MET A 1 0.75 -27.11 4.41
N LEU A 2 0.46 -26.57 3.23
CA LEU A 2 1.15 -25.43 2.60
C LEU A 2 0.22 -24.87 1.48
N CYS A 3 -0.99 -24.39 1.81
CA CYS A 3 -1.89 -23.83 0.79
C CYS A 3 -3.11 -23.06 1.35
N TYR A 4 -2.96 -22.28 2.43
CA TYR A 4 -4.07 -21.44 2.94
C TYR A 4 -3.73 -19.95 3.09
N LEU A 5 -2.46 -19.55 2.94
CA LEU A 5 -2.08 -18.12 2.89
C LEU A 5 -1.90 -17.57 1.46
N CYS A 6 -1.94 -18.42 0.42
CA CYS A 6 -1.68 -17.99 -0.95
C CYS A 6 -2.88 -17.27 -1.61
N THR A 7 -4.08 -17.38 -1.04
CA THR A 7 -5.32 -16.83 -1.64
C THR A 7 -5.87 -15.59 -0.93
N TYR A 8 -5.47 -15.32 0.32
CA TYR A 8 -6.07 -14.21 1.09
C TYR A 8 -5.47 -12.83 0.83
N PHE A 9 -4.30 -12.73 0.19
CA PHE A 9 -3.71 -11.43 -0.17
C PHE A 9 -4.20 -10.90 -1.54
N LEU A 10 -4.96 -11.71 -2.30
CA LEU A 10 -5.22 -11.44 -3.72
C LEU A 10 -6.61 -10.87 -4.05
N PHE A 11 -7.48 -10.53 -3.09
CA PHE A 11 -8.91 -10.35 -3.45
C PHE A 11 -9.70 -9.12 -2.94
N CYS A 12 -9.14 -8.01 -2.46
CA CYS A 12 -10.04 -6.88 -2.12
C CYS A 12 -9.47 -5.48 -2.32
N ALA A 13 -9.44 -4.99 -3.57
CA ALA A 13 -9.99 -3.68 -3.92
C ALA A 13 -9.79 -3.42 -5.43
N MET A 14 -10.71 -3.92 -6.24
CA MET A 14 -10.85 -3.61 -7.67
C MET A 14 -11.38 -2.18 -7.88
N ALA A 15 -10.59 -1.16 -7.55
CA ALA A 15 -10.70 0.13 -8.22
C ALA A 15 -9.87 0.06 -9.51
N LYS A 16 -10.17 0.83 -10.56
CA LYS A 16 -9.26 1.00 -11.71
C LYS A 16 -7.91 1.51 -11.19
N ARG A 17 -6.99 0.60 -10.87
CA ARG A 17 -5.64 0.92 -10.42
C ARG A 17 -4.89 1.42 -11.64
N GLY A 18 -4.37 2.63 -11.57
CA GLY A 18 -3.50 3.16 -12.62
C GLY A 18 -2.27 2.25 -12.76
N THR A 19 -1.56 2.41 -13.88
CA THR A 19 -0.34 1.64 -14.13
C THR A 19 0.66 1.76 -12.98
N ARG A 20 0.68 2.92 -12.30
CA ARG A 20 1.51 3.18 -11.12
C ARG A 20 1.13 2.28 -9.94
N GLU A 21 -0.15 2.24 -9.57
CA GLU A 21 -0.64 1.43 -8.44
C GLU A 21 -0.40 -0.06 -8.68
N MET A 22 -0.62 -0.53 -9.91
CA MET A 22 -0.33 -1.91 -10.29
C MET A 22 1.16 -2.28 -10.09
N ILE A 23 2.09 -1.37 -10.43
CA ILE A 23 3.53 -1.59 -10.22
C ILE A 23 3.83 -1.69 -8.71
N VAL A 24 3.20 -0.84 -7.89
CA VAL A 24 3.35 -0.84 -6.43
C VAL A 24 2.85 -2.15 -5.83
N ASP A 25 1.68 -2.64 -6.25
CA ASP A 25 1.10 -3.90 -5.77
C ASP A 25 2.01 -5.10 -6.05
N VAL A 26 2.52 -5.19 -7.29
CA VAL A 26 3.43 -6.27 -7.69
C VAL A 26 4.75 -6.17 -6.93
N ALA A 27 5.29 -4.96 -6.76
CA ALA A 27 6.50 -4.74 -5.99
C ALA A 27 6.34 -5.14 -4.52
N ALA A 28 5.20 -4.84 -3.89
CA ALA A 28 4.89 -5.25 -2.53
C ALA A 28 4.95 -6.78 -2.37
N GLY A 29 4.33 -7.52 -3.29
CA GLY A 29 4.39 -8.99 -3.30
C GLY A 29 5.82 -9.53 -3.50
N LEU A 30 6.61 -8.91 -4.38
CA LEU A 30 8.01 -9.30 -4.58
C LEU A 30 8.88 -8.99 -3.36
N PHE A 31 8.67 -7.86 -2.70
CA PHE A 31 9.39 -7.51 -1.49
C PHE A 31 9.08 -8.47 -0.34
N ALA A 32 7.82 -8.91 -0.21
CA ALA A 32 7.42 -9.88 0.80
C ALA A 32 8.00 -11.29 0.56
N THR A 33 8.13 -11.71 -0.70
CA THR A 33 8.58 -13.07 -1.05
C THR A 33 10.10 -13.20 -1.19
N ALA A 34 10.73 -12.26 -1.89
CA ALA A 34 12.15 -12.34 -2.26
C ALA A 34 13.05 -11.38 -1.44
N GLY A 35 12.45 -10.43 -0.72
CA GLY A 35 13.16 -9.41 0.04
C GLY A 35 13.67 -8.24 -0.82
N LEU A 36 13.98 -7.12 -0.16
CA LEU A 36 14.34 -5.86 -0.81
C LEU A 36 15.66 -5.93 -1.61
N ARG A 37 16.63 -6.72 -1.14
CA ARG A 37 17.98 -6.78 -1.76
C ARG A 37 17.97 -7.56 -3.08
N ARG A 38 17.17 -8.62 -3.18
CA ARG A 38 17.11 -9.50 -4.36
C ARG A 38 16.15 -8.98 -5.44
N THR A 39 15.26 -8.07 -5.08
CA THR A 39 14.31 -7.47 -6.02
C THR A 39 15.00 -6.31 -6.77
N THR A 40 14.97 -6.37 -8.10
CA THR A 40 15.48 -5.32 -9.00
C THR A 40 14.34 -4.65 -9.78
N MET A 41 14.63 -3.51 -10.38
CA MET A 41 13.69 -2.80 -11.26
C MET A 41 13.29 -3.67 -12.46
N GLU A 42 14.21 -4.50 -12.99
CA GLU A 42 13.86 -5.42 -14.08
C GLU A 42 12.90 -6.52 -13.63
N THR A 43 13.14 -7.12 -12.45
CA THR A 43 12.26 -8.16 -11.90
C THR A 43 10.85 -7.62 -11.66
N ILE A 44 10.72 -6.39 -11.16
CA ILE A 44 9.44 -5.71 -10.97
C ILE A 44 8.74 -5.47 -12.31
N ALA A 45 9.47 -4.97 -13.32
CA ALA A 45 8.91 -4.74 -14.65
C ALA A 45 8.41 -6.04 -15.31
N ALA A 46 9.21 -7.10 -15.21
CA ALA A 46 8.86 -8.42 -15.70
C ALA A 46 7.61 -8.99 -15.00
N ALA A 47 7.56 -8.92 -13.67
CA ALA A 47 6.42 -9.38 -12.89
C ALA A 47 5.14 -8.56 -13.14
N ALA A 48 5.28 -7.26 -13.39
CA ALA A 48 4.16 -6.38 -13.74
C ALA A 48 3.69 -6.53 -15.20
N GLY A 49 4.39 -7.33 -16.02
CA GLY A 49 4.10 -7.48 -17.45
C GLY A 49 4.27 -6.18 -18.23
N ARG A 50 5.16 -5.27 -17.78
CA ARG A 50 5.39 -3.96 -18.39
C ARG A 50 6.80 -3.84 -18.91
N GLY A 51 6.97 -3.06 -19.98
CA GLY A 51 8.29 -2.73 -20.49
C GLY A 51 9.09 -1.91 -19.48
N ARG A 52 10.41 -2.14 -19.42
CA ARG A 52 11.33 -1.39 -18.54
C ARG A 52 11.12 0.13 -18.65
N ARG A 53 11.03 0.67 -19.86
CA ARG A 53 10.78 2.10 -20.12
C ARG A 53 9.52 2.63 -19.43
N THR A 54 8.46 1.84 -19.39
CA THR A 54 7.20 2.23 -18.73
C THR A 54 7.39 2.31 -17.22
N VAL A 55 8.07 1.34 -16.62
CA VAL A 55 8.34 1.37 -15.17
C VAL A 55 9.24 2.54 -14.80
N TYR A 56 10.30 2.78 -15.56
CA TYR A 56 11.20 3.92 -15.37
C TYR A 56 10.54 5.29 -15.61
N MET A 57 9.39 5.34 -16.30
CA MET A 57 8.61 6.57 -16.45
C MET A 57 7.87 6.95 -15.16
N TYR A 58 7.49 5.96 -14.35
CA TYR A 58 6.77 6.17 -13.08
C TYR A 58 7.70 6.21 -11.87
N PHE A 59 8.79 5.45 -11.91
CA PHE A 59 9.72 5.29 -10.79
C PHE A 59 11.16 5.30 -11.29
N SER A 60 11.96 6.25 -10.84
CA SER A 60 13.34 6.43 -11.28
C SER A 60 14.27 5.38 -10.67
N ASN A 61 13.95 4.92 -9.46
CA ASN A 61 14.78 4.01 -8.70
C ASN A 61 13.94 3.08 -7.80
N LYS A 62 14.59 2.07 -7.22
CA LYS A 62 13.95 1.09 -6.33
C LYS A 62 13.45 1.70 -5.01
N ALA A 63 14.10 2.75 -4.51
CA ALA A 63 13.71 3.39 -3.26
C ALA A 63 12.36 4.11 -3.39
N GLU A 64 12.11 4.78 -4.51
CA GLU A 64 10.80 5.40 -4.79
C GLU A 64 9.66 4.38 -4.82
N ILE A 65 9.91 3.19 -5.36
CA ILE A 65 8.93 2.09 -5.33
C ILE A 65 8.72 1.62 -3.90
N TYR A 66 9.80 1.47 -3.14
CA TYR A 66 9.74 1.07 -1.73
C TYR A 66 8.92 2.06 -0.90
N ASP A 67 9.19 3.36 -1.04
CA ASP A 67 8.46 4.41 -0.34
C ASP A 67 6.97 4.39 -0.70
N ALA A 68 6.65 4.20 -1.99
CA ALA A 68 5.27 4.08 -2.44
C ALA A 68 4.56 2.84 -1.89
N VAL A 69 5.27 1.71 -1.76
CA VAL A 69 4.74 0.50 -1.11
C VAL A 69 4.47 0.78 0.37
N VAL A 70 5.45 1.32 1.11
CA VAL A 70 5.30 1.65 2.53
C VAL A 70 4.13 2.60 2.77
N GLU A 71 4.01 3.64 1.96
CA GLU A 71 2.90 4.60 2.04
C GLU A 71 1.54 3.93 1.75
N SER A 72 1.49 2.97 0.82
CA SER A 72 0.28 2.21 0.54
C SER A 72 -0.12 1.30 1.71
N GLU A 73 0.83 0.62 2.34
CA GLU A 73 0.60 -0.24 3.52
C GLU A 73 0.14 0.58 4.72
N ILE A 74 0.79 1.72 4.98
CA ILE A 74 0.40 2.65 6.05
C ILE A 74 -1.04 3.14 5.84
N ARG A 75 -1.42 3.49 4.61
CA ARG A 75 -2.81 3.91 4.29
C ARG A 75 -3.80 2.79 4.56
N LEU A 76 -3.49 1.55 4.19
CA LEU A 76 -4.37 0.40 4.44
C LEU A 76 -4.60 0.18 5.94
N ILE A 77 -3.58 0.39 6.78
CA ILE A 77 -3.67 0.23 8.23
C ILE A 77 -4.36 1.45 8.88
N THR A 78 -4.10 2.65 8.40
CA THR A 78 -4.56 3.90 9.05
C THR A 78 -5.99 4.27 8.66
N ALA A 79 -6.43 3.94 7.44
CA ALA A 79 -7.80 4.19 6.98
C ALA A 79 -8.88 3.64 7.92
N PRO A 80 -8.83 2.37 8.40
CA PRO A 80 -9.82 1.86 9.33
C PRO A 80 -9.73 2.51 10.73
N LEU A 81 -8.53 2.92 11.17
CA LEU A 81 -8.33 3.56 12.48
C LEU A 81 -8.90 4.99 12.53
N SER A 82 -8.88 5.72 11.41
CA SER A 82 -9.46 7.07 11.32
C SER A 82 -10.98 7.10 11.52
N GLY A 83 -11.66 5.96 11.34
CA GLY A 83 -13.10 5.83 11.64
C GLY A 83 -13.41 5.79 13.14
N LEU A 84 -12.44 5.35 13.96
CA LEU A 84 -12.58 5.26 15.43
C LEU A 84 -12.06 6.52 16.14
N ALA A 85 -11.13 7.28 15.54
CA ALA A 85 -10.62 8.51 16.13
C ALA A 85 -11.67 9.65 16.18
N ARG A 86 -12.77 9.56 15.40
CA ARG A 86 -13.84 10.58 15.41
C ARG A 86 -14.76 10.52 16.63
N THR A 87 -14.74 9.46 17.44
CA THR A 87 -15.63 9.36 18.61
C THR A 87 -15.10 10.07 19.87
N ASP A 88 -13.86 10.54 19.89
CA ASP A 88 -13.31 11.27 21.05
C ASP A 88 -13.45 12.80 20.96
N ASP A 89 -13.68 13.37 19.77
CA ASP A 89 -13.86 14.81 19.60
C ASP A 89 -15.23 15.33 20.10
N ALA A 90 -16.19 14.42 20.36
CA ALA A 90 -17.52 14.78 20.87
C ALA A 90 -17.55 15.05 22.40
N LEU A 91 -16.47 14.75 23.15
CA LEU A 91 -16.41 15.00 24.59
C LEU A 91 -15.79 16.36 24.96
N SER A 92 -15.10 17.04 24.03
CA SER A 92 -14.51 18.35 24.31
C SER A 92 -15.51 19.51 24.19
N THR A 93 -16.52 19.41 23.30
CA THR A 93 -17.53 20.48 23.11
C THR A 93 -18.56 20.55 24.24
N GLY A 94 -18.69 19.49 25.07
CA GLY A 94 -19.67 19.42 26.16
C GLY A 94 -19.25 20.13 27.46
N ILE A 95 -17.96 20.35 27.70
CA ILE A 95 -17.50 20.93 28.98
C ILE A 95 -17.64 22.46 28.99
N SER A 96 -17.66 23.12 27.83
CA SER A 96 -17.79 24.58 27.76
C SER A 96 -19.23 25.10 27.95
N LYS A 97 -20.26 24.24 28.04
CA LYS A 97 -21.65 24.66 28.30
C LYS A 97 -22.11 24.44 29.75
N PHE A 98 -21.27 23.83 30.60
CA PHE A 98 -21.66 23.47 31.97
C PHE A 98 -21.00 24.33 33.07
N ILE A 99 -20.16 25.31 32.73
CA ILE A 99 -19.68 26.30 33.70
C ILE A 99 -20.43 27.61 33.44
N LEU A 100 -21.64 27.66 34.00
CA LEU A 100 -22.33 28.88 34.41
C LEU A 100 -22.07 29.04 35.92
#